data_AF-A0A5J4YZR3-F1
#
_entry.id   AF-A0A5J4YZR3-F1
#
_cell.length_a   1.000
_cell.length_b   1.000
_cell.length_c   1.000
_cell.angle_alpha   90.00
_cell.angle_beta   90.00
_cell.angle_gamma   90.00
#
_symmetry.space_group_name_H-M   'P 1'
#
loop_
_entity.id
_entity.type
_entity.pdbx_description
1 polymer ?
#
loop_
_entity_poly.entity_id
_entity_poly.type
_entity_poly.pdbx_seq_one_letter_code
_entity_poly.pdbx_strand_id
1 'polypeptide(L)'
;MPALFRTSTIHIVDARKHFAFLVGQAHRSAKCAGDERISLCRLSSPAFANRLPEPRLAMIEVERRVEYDDLTRGLLLEGAQLIGNERVEDVYFDTERYSVTSRDWWLRLRKRGEEKTWQLKVPAQGGMKGSAVDTYIEIEEPLEIARLISQALEGKETRTSEMAADDLGGALKFLGLRECISIETMRESHQKEFCGCMVRIDLDRCSFGYQVAELEIMVEDHADKTEMAKAAALLEDFIQAHGLQNRSAESKLLRYIKTRAPNHRRALESCGILPAS
;
A
#
# COMPACT_ATOMS: atom_id res chain seq x y z
N MET A 1 -43.47 -38.45 25.40
CA MET A 1 -42.70 -37.80 26.47
C MET A 1 -41.50 -37.11 25.84
N PRO A 2 -41.43 -35.77 25.79
CA PRO A 2 -40.30 -35.05 25.21
C PRO A 2 -39.38 -34.49 26.32
N ALA A 3 -38.06 -34.61 26.14
CA ALA A 3 -37.05 -34.07 27.05
C ALA A 3 -36.25 -32.95 26.38
N LEU A 4 -36.70 -31.72 26.67
CA LEU A 4 -35.99 -30.48 27.01
C LEU A 4 -34.58 -30.20 26.42
N PHE A 5 -34.55 -29.14 25.63
CA PHE A 5 -33.41 -28.27 25.33
C PHE A 5 -32.84 -27.62 26.61
N ARG A 6 -31.51 -27.44 26.66
CA ARG A 6 -30.84 -26.47 27.55
C ARG A 6 -29.95 -25.55 26.73
N THR A 7 -30.34 -24.28 26.71
CA THR A 7 -29.52 -23.13 26.37
C THR A 7 -28.59 -22.80 27.54
N SER A 8 -27.37 -22.34 27.26
CA SER A 8 -26.47 -21.76 28.27
C SER A 8 -26.12 -20.34 27.87
N THR A 9 -26.53 -19.40 28.73
CA THR A 9 -26.34 -17.96 28.63
C THR A 9 -24.96 -17.58 29.17
N ILE A 10 -24.29 -16.69 28.44
CA ILE A 10 -23.01 -16.06 28.78
C ILE A 10 -23.25 -14.99 29.86
N HIS A 11 -22.49 -15.03 30.95
CA HIS A 11 -22.36 -13.94 31.92
C HIS A 11 -21.00 -13.27 31.74
N ILE A 12 -21.00 -12.01 31.30
CA ILE A 12 -19.81 -11.13 31.32
C ILE A 12 -19.80 -10.42 32.67
N VAL A 13 -18.71 -10.56 33.42
CA VAL A 13 -18.46 -9.83 34.66
C VAL A 13 -17.21 -8.99 34.46
N ASP A 14 -17.38 -7.66 34.55
CA ASP A 14 -16.33 -6.65 34.57
C ASP A 14 -15.67 -6.62 35.96
N ALA A 15 -14.33 -6.67 36.00
CA ALA A 15 -13.56 -6.36 37.19
C ALA A 15 -12.16 -5.85 36.82
N ARG A 16 -12.07 -4.53 36.61
CA ARG A 16 -10.82 -3.76 36.77
C ARG A 16 -10.25 -3.97 38.17
N LYS A 17 -8.97 -4.38 38.29
CA LYS A 17 -8.02 -3.86 39.30
C LYS A 17 -6.61 -4.48 39.23
N HIS A 18 -5.65 -3.61 39.56
CA HIS A 18 -4.27 -3.82 40.03
C HIS A 18 -3.15 -4.05 39.01
N PHE A 19 -2.33 -3.01 38.81
CA PHE A 19 -0.87 -3.07 39.00
C PHE A 19 -0.35 -1.65 39.33
N ALA A 20 0.28 -1.47 40.49
CA ALA A 20 1.05 -0.27 40.83
C ALA A 20 2.28 -0.71 41.63
N PHE A 21 3.45 -0.35 41.12
CA PHE A 21 4.77 -0.66 41.67
C PHE A 21 5.40 0.60 42.30
N LEU A 22 6.26 0.37 43.28
CA LEU A 22 6.98 1.30 44.16
C LEU A 22 7.89 2.31 43.44
N VAL A 23 8.02 3.52 44.02
CA VAL A 23 9.25 4.28 44.39
C VAL A 23 8.76 5.39 45.36
N GLY A 24 9.27 5.68 46.56
CA GLY A 24 10.62 5.76 47.10
C GLY A 24 10.77 7.19 47.70
N GLN A 25 10.82 7.30 49.03
CA GLN A 25 10.92 8.58 49.77
C GLN A 25 12.32 9.19 49.70
N ALA A 26 12.41 10.52 49.61
CA ALA A 26 13.57 11.29 50.06
C ALA A 26 13.13 12.67 50.62
N HIS A 27 13.92 13.17 51.55
CA HIS A 27 13.59 14.10 52.63
C HIS A 27 13.96 15.57 52.37
N ARG A 28 13.19 16.47 53.04
CA ARG A 28 13.56 17.72 53.77
C ARG A 28 14.09 18.96 53.01
N SER A 29 13.22 19.99 53.04
CA SER A 29 13.35 21.33 53.68
C SER A 29 14.54 22.24 53.38
N ALA A 30 14.25 23.42 52.80
CA ALA A 30 14.85 24.70 53.19
C ALA A 30 13.91 25.87 52.84
N LYS A 31 13.73 26.79 53.80
CA LYS A 31 13.04 28.08 53.67
C LYS A 31 13.98 29.14 53.08
N CYS A 32 13.46 30.13 52.36
CA CYS A 32 13.76 31.57 52.56
C CYS A 32 12.92 32.47 51.63
N ALA A 33 12.71 33.71 52.10
CA ALA A 33 11.71 34.68 51.69
C ALA A 33 12.19 35.70 50.63
N GLY A 34 11.23 36.50 50.12
CA GLY A 34 11.45 37.77 49.41
C GLY A 34 10.93 37.73 47.96
N ASP A 35 9.70 38.16 47.66
CA ASP A 35 9.19 39.52 47.44
C ASP A 35 9.07 39.85 45.93
N GLU A 36 8.02 40.60 45.62
CA GLU A 36 7.72 41.34 44.38
C GLU A 36 7.20 40.61 43.12
N ARG A 37 5.87 40.65 43.02
CA ARG A 37 5.03 41.03 41.86
C ARG A 37 5.62 40.82 40.46
N ILE A 38 4.99 39.94 39.67
CA ILE A 38 4.45 40.27 38.33
C ILE A 38 3.29 39.30 38.03
N SER A 39 2.17 39.91 37.67
CA SER A 39 0.96 39.29 37.15
C SER A 39 1.26 38.54 35.85
N LEU A 40 0.90 37.26 35.78
CA LEU A 40 0.60 36.54 34.54
C LEU A 40 -0.30 35.36 34.91
N CYS A 41 -1.58 35.48 34.53
CA CYS A 41 -2.52 34.38 34.54
C CYS A 41 -1.92 33.20 33.75
N ARG A 42 -1.45 32.16 34.45
CA ARG A 42 -1.19 30.86 33.86
C ARG A 42 -2.53 30.16 33.70
N LEU A 43 -3.14 30.32 32.53
CA LEU A 43 -4.06 29.31 32.02
C LEU A 43 -3.21 28.08 31.71
N SER A 44 -3.20 27.13 32.65
CA SER A 44 -2.78 25.76 32.44
C SER A 44 -3.72 25.11 31.43
N SER A 45 -3.43 25.29 30.14
CA SER A 45 -3.99 24.45 29.10
C SER A 45 -3.17 23.15 29.10
N PRO A 46 -3.79 21.96 29.28
CA PRO A 46 -3.04 20.73 29.14
C PRO A 46 -2.57 20.66 27.69
N ALA A 47 -1.26 20.62 27.52
CA ALA A 47 -0.64 20.37 26.23
C ALA A 47 -1.33 19.13 25.63
N PHE A 48 -2.12 19.36 24.58
CA PHE A 48 -2.32 18.35 23.54
C PHE A 48 -0.92 18.09 23.00
N ALA A 49 -0.25 17.11 23.61
CA ALA A 49 0.82 16.41 22.94
C ALA A 49 0.15 15.85 21.68
N ASN A 50 0.29 16.58 20.58
CA ASN A 50 0.16 16.04 19.24
C ASN A 50 1.11 14.85 19.22
N ARG A 51 0.60 13.66 19.54
CA ARG A 51 1.22 12.44 19.04
C ARG A 51 1.14 12.63 17.54
N LEU A 52 2.30 12.92 16.94
CA LEU A 52 2.47 12.72 15.52
C LEU A 52 1.86 11.35 15.21
N PRO A 53 0.99 11.24 14.19
CA PRO A 53 0.47 9.95 13.80
C PRO A 53 1.67 9.01 13.67
N GLU A 54 1.61 7.86 14.36
CA GLU A 54 2.61 6.81 14.22
C GLU A 54 2.87 6.64 12.71
N PRO A 55 4.14 6.64 12.26
CA PRO A 55 4.43 6.50 10.85
C PRO A 55 3.69 5.26 10.36
N ARG A 56 2.84 5.41 9.33
CA ARG A 56 2.27 4.24 8.68
C ARG A 56 3.48 3.48 8.16
N LEU A 57 3.77 2.36 8.82
CA LEU A 57 4.79 1.44 8.38
C LEU A 57 4.49 1.15 6.92
N ALA A 58 5.50 1.28 6.05
CA ALA A 58 5.32 0.85 4.68
C ALA A 58 4.89 -0.63 4.70
N MET A 59 4.11 -1.04 3.71
CA MET A 59 3.70 -2.44 3.60
C MET A 59 4.27 -2.97 2.30
N ILE A 60 4.74 -4.21 2.34
CA ILE A 60 5.10 -4.95 1.13
C ILE A 60 3.85 -5.64 0.64
N GLU A 61 3.47 -5.32 -0.58
CA GLU A 61 2.43 -6.00 -1.33
C GLU A 61 3.07 -7.21 -2.03
N VAL A 62 2.57 -8.40 -1.71
CA VAL A 62 2.90 -9.64 -2.42
C VAL A 62 1.69 -9.98 -3.29
N GLU A 63 1.89 -9.98 -4.61
CA GLU A 63 0.79 -9.92 -5.58
C GLU A 63 0.91 -10.99 -6.67
N ARG A 64 -0.19 -11.69 -6.95
CA ARG A 64 -0.29 -12.66 -8.06
C ARG A 64 -1.45 -12.26 -8.97
N ARG A 65 -1.20 -12.17 -10.28
CA ARG A 65 -2.23 -11.76 -11.25
C ARG A 65 -2.73 -12.87 -12.14
N VAL A 66 -4.04 -12.90 -12.39
CA VAL A 66 -4.71 -13.90 -13.22
C VAL A 66 -5.66 -13.21 -14.20
N GLU A 67 -5.60 -13.55 -15.49
CA GLU A 67 -6.64 -13.13 -16.42
C GLU A 67 -7.90 -13.92 -16.08
N TYR A 68 -9.05 -13.28 -16.05
CA TYR A 68 -10.29 -13.94 -15.66
C TYR A 68 -11.39 -13.79 -16.71
N ASP A 69 -12.17 -14.86 -16.81
CA ASP A 69 -13.47 -14.93 -17.44
C ASP A 69 -14.54 -15.27 -16.38
N ASP A 70 -15.77 -15.55 -16.81
CA ASP A 70 -16.85 -15.88 -15.87
C ASP A 70 -16.57 -17.17 -15.07
N LEU A 71 -15.86 -18.13 -15.65
CA LEU A 71 -15.48 -19.36 -14.96
C LEU A 71 -14.43 -19.08 -13.88
N THR A 72 -13.35 -18.40 -14.25
CA THR A 72 -12.27 -18.00 -13.33
C THR A 72 -12.81 -17.12 -12.21
N ARG A 73 -13.71 -16.19 -12.53
CA ARG A 73 -14.41 -15.38 -11.54
C ARG A 73 -15.18 -16.24 -10.54
N GLY A 74 -15.92 -17.24 -11.01
CA GLY A 74 -16.64 -18.18 -10.14
C GLY A 74 -15.72 -18.90 -9.16
N LEU A 75 -14.58 -19.41 -9.67
CA LEU A 75 -13.58 -20.12 -8.87
C LEU A 75 -12.92 -19.22 -7.82
N LEU A 76 -12.56 -17.98 -8.19
CA LEU A 76 -11.95 -17.00 -7.29
C LEU A 76 -12.89 -16.59 -6.16
N LEU A 77 -14.18 -16.40 -6.46
CA LEU A 77 -15.14 -15.82 -5.53
C LEU A 77 -15.89 -16.86 -4.69
N GLU A 78 -15.72 -18.15 -4.93
CA GLU A 78 -16.35 -19.19 -4.11
C GLU A 78 -15.93 -19.03 -2.63
N GLY A 79 -16.88 -18.69 -1.76
CA GLY A 79 -16.61 -18.44 -0.34
C GLY A 79 -15.87 -17.13 -0.03
N ALA A 80 -15.66 -16.26 -1.02
CA ALA A 80 -15.10 -14.92 -0.79
C ALA A 80 -16.20 -13.95 -0.31
N GLN A 81 -15.79 -12.95 0.47
CA GLN A 81 -16.65 -11.88 0.95
C GLN A 81 -16.42 -10.62 0.12
N LEU A 82 -17.50 -10.03 -0.41
CA LEU A 82 -17.47 -8.73 -1.06
C LEU A 82 -17.11 -7.64 -0.05
N ILE A 83 -16.06 -6.88 -0.34
CA ILE A 83 -15.63 -5.70 0.41
C ILE A 83 -16.28 -4.44 -0.18
N GLY A 84 -16.30 -4.32 -1.51
CA GLY A 84 -16.83 -3.13 -2.15
C GLY A 84 -16.66 -3.11 -3.66
N ASN A 85 -17.25 -2.08 -4.26
CA ASN A 85 -17.09 -1.76 -5.67
C ASN A 85 -16.70 -0.29 -5.80
N GLU A 86 -15.79 0.01 -6.72
CA GLU A 86 -15.33 1.37 -6.93
C GLU A 86 -14.87 1.62 -8.36
N ARG A 87 -14.86 2.90 -8.73
CA ARG A 87 -14.25 3.40 -9.96
C ARG A 87 -12.99 4.17 -9.59
N VAL A 88 -11.87 3.73 -10.14
CA VAL A 88 -10.54 4.30 -9.85
C VAL A 88 -9.93 4.80 -11.16
N GLU A 89 -9.39 6.00 -11.16
CA GLU A 89 -8.55 6.50 -12.27
C GLU A 89 -7.10 6.59 -11.80
N ASP A 90 -6.21 5.82 -12.42
CA ASP A 90 -4.78 5.90 -12.20
C ASP A 90 -4.13 6.71 -13.32
N VAL A 91 -3.59 7.89 -12.99
CA VAL A 91 -2.79 8.73 -13.89
C VAL A 91 -1.32 8.50 -13.57
N TYR A 92 -0.59 7.89 -14.50
CA TYR A 92 0.82 7.56 -14.36
C TYR A 92 1.70 8.71 -14.84
N PHE A 93 2.83 8.89 -14.15
CA PHE A 93 3.78 9.96 -14.41
C PHE A 93 5.16 9.40 -14.72
N ASP A 94 5.80 9.97 -15.73
CA ASP A 94 7.20 9.64 -16.06
C ASP A 94 7.86 10.84 -16.76
N THR A 95 9.18 10.75 -16.95
CA THR A 95 9.93 11.68 -17.81
C THR A 95 9.66 11.36 -19.28
N GLU A 96 10.07 12.26 -20.18
CA GLU A 96 10.01 12.01 -21.63
C GLU A 96 10.82 10.79 -22.08
N ARG A 97 11.81 10.37 -21.28
CA ARG A 97 12.67 9.20 -21.55
C ARG A 97 12.25 7.96 -20.76
N TYR A 98 11.09 7.98 -20.12
CA TYR A 98 10.57 6.87 -19.31
C TYR A 98 11.53 6.45 -18.18
N SER A 99 12.22 7.43 -17.58
CA SER A 99 13.27 7.19 -16.60
C SER A 99 12.76 6.50 -15.34
N VAL A 100 11.53 6.76 -14.91
CA VAL A 100 10.96 6.18 -13.69
C VAL A 100 10.60 4.72 -13.94
N THR A 101 9.77 4.44 -14.94
CA THR A 101 9.35 3.07 -15.26
C THR A 101 10.49 2.17 -15.75
N SER A 102 11.54 2.74 -16.37
CA SER A 102 12.75 1.98 -16.72
C SER A 102 13.56 1.49 -15.51
N ARG A 103 13.20 1.94 -14.30
CA ARG A 103 13.77 1.47 -13.02
C ARG A 103 12.85 0.47 -12.30
N ASP A 104 11.79 0.00 -12.96
CA ASP A 104 10.72 -0.81 -12.33
C ASP A 104 9.96 -0.03 -11.23
N TRP A 105 9.88 1.29 -11.37
CA TRP A 105 9.17 2.17 -10.44
C TRP A 105 7.88 2.67 -11.09
N TRP A 106 6.79 2.67 -10.33
CA TRP A 106 5.46 2.98 -10.85
C TRP A 106 4.83 4.11 -10.05
N LEU A 107 5.02 5.34 -10.53
CA LEU A 107 4.44 6.54 -9.93
C LEU A 107 3.08 6.84 -10.55
N ARG A 108 2.07 7.00 -9.70
CA ARG A 108 0.71 7.36 -10.12
C ARG A 108 0.06 8.34 -9.16
N LEU A 109 -0.82 9.17 -9.71
CA LEU A 109 -1.87 9.86 -8.98
C LEU A 109 -3.15 9.04 -9.16
N ARG A 110 -3.61 8.45 -8.06
CA ARG A 110 -4.86 7.70 -8.01
C ARG A 110 -6.00 8.62 -7.62
N LYS A 111 -7.08 8.60 -8.41
CA LYS A 111 -8.30 9.38 -8.14
C LYS A 111 -9.45 8.45 -7.80
N ARG A 112 -10.14 8.73 -6.69
CA ARG A 112 -11.31 8.00 -6.20
C ARG A 112 -12.41 9.00 -5.84
N GLY A 113 -13.34 9.20 -6.77
CA GLY A 113 -14.30 10.31 -6.65
C GLY A 113 -13.57 11.66 -6.60
N GLU A 114 -13.74 12.39 -5.50
CA GLU A 114 -13.05 13.67 -5.25
C GLU A 114 -11.66 13.51 -4.61
N GLU A 115 -11.36 12.33 -4.05
CA GLU A 115 -10.09 12.04 -3.39
C GLU A 115 -8.97 11.80 -4.41
N LYS A 116 -7.76 12.29 -4.09
CA LYS A 116 -6.56 12.10 -4.90
C LYS A 116 -5.40 11.70 -3.99
N THR A 117 -4.77 10.58 -4.30
CA THR A 117 -3.63 10.06 -3.56
C THR A 117 -2.45 9.77 -4.49
N TRP A 118 -1.27 10.25 -4.10
CA TRP A 118 -0.04 9.87 -4.78
C TRP A 118 0.42 8.52 -4.27
N GLN A 119 0.84 7.65 -5.19
CA GLN A 119 1.36 6.33 -4.86
C GLN A 119 2.59 6.04 -5.73
N LEU A 120 3.65 5.56 -5.09
CA LEU A 120 4.86 5.08 -5.75
C LEU A 120 5.05 3.61 -5.36
N LYS A 121 5.00 2.69 -6.34
CA LYS A 121 5.46 1.32 -6.16
C LYS A 121 6.94 1.23 -6.54
N VAL A 122 7.75 0.64 -5.65
CA VAL A 122 9.15 0.29 -5.93
C VAL A 122 9.40 -1.19 -5.61
N PRO A 123 10.30 -1.88 -6.32
CA PRO A 123 10.53 -3.31 -6.07
C PRO A 123 11.07 -3.54 -4.66
N ALA A 124 10.50 -4.50 -3.94
CA ALA A 124 10.99 -4.86 -2.61
C ALA A 124 12.43 -5.43 -2.69
N GLN A 125 13.29 -5.05 -1.74
CA GLN A 125 14.66 -5.54 -1.72
C GLN A 125 14.69 -7.05 -1.48
N GLY A 126 15.29 -7.80 -2.41
CA GLY A 126 15.27 -9.26 -2.33
C GLY A 126 14.01 -9.91 -2.89
N GLY A 127 13.17 -9.14 -3.59
CA GLY A 127 12.05 -9.64 -4.35
C GLY A 127 12.43 -10.79 -5.29
N MET A 128 11.43 -11.62 -5.58
CA MET A 128 11.61 -12.88 -6.31
C MET A 128 11.70 -12.64 -7.81
N LYS A 129 12.86 -12.20 -8.30
CA LYS A 129 13.09 -12.02 -9.74
C LYS A 129 12.78 -13.30 -10.52
N GLY A 130 11.88 -13.19 -11.51
CA GLY A 130 11.46 -14.32 -12.35
C GLY A 130 10.35 -15.19 -11.75
N SER A 131 9.80 -14.82 -10.59
CA SER A 131 8.57 -15.41 -10.05
C SER A 131 7.34 -14.89 -10.80
N ALA A 132 6.26 -15.66 -10.76
CA ALA A 132 4.93 -15.22 -11.22
C ALA A 132 4.26 -14.25 -10.23
N VAL A 133 4.81 -14.16 -9.01
CA VAL A 133 4.41 -13.27 -7.91
C VAL A 133 5.32 -12.04 -7.89
N ASP A 134 4.72 -10.86 -7.87
CA ASP A 134 5.40 -9.60 -7.72
C ASP A 134 5.47 -9.18 -6.24
N THR A 135 6.52 -8.43 -5.89
CA THR A 135 6.69 -7.88 -4.53
C THR A 135 7.09 -6.40 -4.61
N TYR A 136 6.22 -5.52 -4.15
CA TYR A 136 6.44 -4.07 -4.19
C TYR A 136 6.28 -3.46 -2.80
N ILE A 137 7.07 -2.42 -2.53
CA ILE A 137 6.82 -1.50 -1.41
C ILE A 137 5.94 -0.38 -1.97
N GLU A 138 4.78 -0.17 -1.36
CA GLU A 138 3.90 0.97 -1.68
C GLU A 138 4.23 2.16 -0.77
N ILE A 139 4.60 3.30 -1.38
CA ILE A 139 4.88 4.55 -0.70
C ILE A 139 3.80 5.57 -1.07
N GLU A 140 3.13 6.11 -0.07
CA GLU A 140 2.06 7.12 -0.23
C GLU A 140 2.41 8.48 0.39
N GLU A 141 3.49 8.55 1.18
CA GLU A 141 3.89 9.78 1.87
C GLU A 141 4.55 10.75 0.87
N PRO A 142 4.01 11.98 0.69
CA PRO A 142 4.46 12.87 -0.38
C PRO A 142 5.94 13.27 -0.33
N LEU A 143 6.50 13.53 0.86
CA LEU A 143 7.90 13.93 0.99
C LEU A 143 8.84 12.79 0.61
N GLU A 144 8.51 11.56 1.00
CA GLU A 144 9.27 10.35 0.70
C GLU A 144 9.21 10.02 -0.79
N ILE A 145 8.04 10.17 -1.42
CA ILE A 145 7.91 10.06 -2.90
C ILE A 145 8.85 11.07 -3.57
N ALA A 146 8.80 12.34 -3.18
CA ALA A 146 9.64 13.38 -3.76
C ALA A 146 11.13 13.11 -3.56
N ARG A 147 11.51 12.65 -2.36
CA ARG A 147 12.89 12.29 -2.01
C ARG A 147 13.40 11.17 -2.90
N LEU A 148 12.67 10.05 -2.98
CA LEU A 148 13.05 8.88 -3.78
C LEU A 148 13.13 9.21 -5.27
N ILE A 149 12.15 9.92 -5.81
CA ILE A 149 12.15 10.32 -7.22
C ILE A 149 13.31 11.29 -7.53
N SER A 150 13.59 12.25 -6.64
CA SER A 150 14.73 13.17 -6.82
C SER A 150 16.06 12.43 -6.83
N GLN A 151 16.25 11.49 -5.92
CA GLN A 151 17.44 10.64 -5.84
C GLN A 151 17.58 9.77 -7.09
N ALA A 152 16.48 9.20 -7.56
CA ALA A 152 16.47 8.35 -8.76
C ALA A 152 16.78 9.12 -10.05
N LEU A 153 16.26 10.35 -10.18
CA LEU A 153 16.36 11.11 -11.43
C LEU A 153 17.66 11.94 -11.53
N GLU A 154 18.02 12.77 -10.54
CA GLU A 154 19.14 13.71 -10.71
C GLU A 154 19.85 14.20 -9.41
N GLY A 155 19.79 13.51 -8.27
CA GLY A 155 20.57 13.89 -7.08
C GLY A 155 20.31 15.31 -6.52
N LYS A 156 19.20 15.96 -6.92
CA LYS A 156 18.80 17.33 -6.58
C LYS A 156 17.83 17.36 -5.39
N GLU A 157 18.19 16.70 -4.29
CA GLU A 157 17.27 16.41 -3.17
C GLU A 157 16.72 17.67 -2.47
N THR A 158 17.54 18.70 -2.25
CA THR A 158 17.20 19.81 -1.33
C THR A 158 16.04 20.68 -1.80
N ARG A 159 15.97 21.05 -3.09
CA ARG A 159 14.93 21.96 -3.59
C ARG A 159 13.58 21.26 -3.77
N THR A 160 13.59 19.96 -4.04
CA THR A 160 12.36 19.19 -4.26
C THR A 160 11.60 18.98 -2.95
N SER A 161 12.30 18.70 -1.85
CA SER A 161 11.67 18.41 -0.55
C SER A 161 10.87 19.59 0.00
N GLU A 162 11.38 20.83 -0.16
CA GLU A 162 10.64 22.03 0.24
C GLU A 162 9.36 22.22 -0.58
N MET A 163 9.43 22.01 -1.91
CA MET A 163 8.26 22.13 -2.79
C MET A 163 7.22 21.03 -2.54
N ALA A 164 7.67 19.82 -2.22
CA ALA A 164 6.80 18.64 -2.06
C ALA A 164 5.94 18.69 -0.80
N ALA A 165 6.36 19.42 0.24
CA ALA A 165 5.57 19.63 1.45
C ALA A 165 4.23 20.31 1.15
N ASP A 166 4.22 21.21 0.16
CA ASP A 166 3.05 22.03 -0.19
C ASP A 166 2.37 21.53 -1.48
N ASP A 167 3.14 21.15 -2.50
CA ASP A 167 2.66 20.70 -3.81
C ASP A 167 3.59 19.66 -4.43
N LEU A 168 3.36 18.38 -4.10
CA LEU A 168 4.08 17.27 -4.72
C LEU A 168 3.93 17.27 -6.26
N GLY A 169 2.78 17.65 -6.80
CA GLY A 169 2.57 17.70 -8.26
C GLY A 169 3.48 18.73 -8.93
N GLY A 170 3.63 19.90 -8.33
CA GLY A 170 4.58 20.94 -8.74
C GLY A 170 6.04 20.49 -8.61
N ALA A 171 6.39 19.82 -7.51
CA ALA A 171 7.72 19.27 -7.30
C ALA A 171 8.11 18.21 -8.35
N LEU A 172 7.20 17.29 -8.68
CA LEU A 172 7.41 16.28 -9.72
C LEU A 172 7.53 16.91 -11.11
N LYS A 173 6.74 17.94 -11.42
CA LYS A 173 6.87 18.69 -12.68
C LYS A 173 8.21 19.41 -12.79
N PHE A 174 8.73 19.95 -11.69
CA PHE A 174 10.06 20.57 -11.66
C PHE A 174 11.18 19.57 -11.98
N LEU A 175 10.99 18.29 -11.62
CA LEU A 175 11.87 17.18 -11.99
C LEU A 175 11.65 16.65 -13.41
N GLY A 176 10.77 17.29 -14.20
CA GLY A 176 10.49 16.92 -15.57
C GLY A 176 9.54 15.74 -15.74
N LEU A 177 8.83 15.32 -14.67
CA LEU A 177 7.76 14.33 -14.81
C LEU A 177 6.50 14.99 -15.39
N ARG A 178 5.83 14.23 -16.25
CA ARG A 178 4.54 14.59 -16.85
C ARG A 178 3.60 13.40 -16.84
N GLU A 179 2.31 13.68 -16.89
CA GLU A 179 1.29 12.65 -17.13
C GLU A 179 1.61 11.93 -18.45
N CYS A 180 1.67 10.60 -18.42
CA CYS A 180 2.03 9.80 -19.59
C CYS A 180 0.93 8.81 -19.99
N ILE A 181 0.22 8.23 -19.02
CA ILE A 181 -0.83 7.23 -19.24
C ILE A 181 -1.95 7.45 -18.21
N SER A 182 -3.21 7.41 -18.62
CA SER A 182 -4.36 7.34 -17.71
C SER A 182 -5.14 6.04 -17.95
N ILE A 183 -5.42 5.30 -16.88
CA ILE A 183 -6.20 4.07 -16.91
C ILE A 183 -7.33 4.21 -15.89
N GLU A 184 -8.55 4.06 -16.38
CA GLU A 184 -9.72 3.95 -15.52
C GLU A 184 -10.05 2.47 -15.32
N THR A 185 -10.36 2.11 -14.07
CA THR A 185 -10.65 0.74 -13.65
C THR A 185 -11.95 0.71 -12.86
N MET A 186 -12.84 -0.19 -13.23
CA MET A 186 -13.95 -0.62 -12.38
C MET A 186 -13.46 -1.81 -11.56
N ARG A 187 -13.38 -1.65 -10.24
CA ARG A 187 -12.85 -2.65 -9.30
C ARG A 187 -13.97 -3.22 -8.46
N GLU A 188 -14.04 -4.54 -8.41
CA GLU A 188 -14.85 -5.30 -7.47
C GLU A 188 -13.89 -6.02 -6.51
N SER A 189 -13.84 -5.56 -5.25
CA SER A 189 -12.91 -6.05 -4.23
C SER A 189 -13.57 -7.06 -3.31
N HIS A 190 -12.88 -8.17 -3.09
CA HIS A 190 -13.26 -9.26 -2.20
C HIS A 190 -12.11 -9.64 -1.27
N GLN A 191 -12.43 -10.38 -0.21
CA GLN A 191 -11.45 -11.03 0.65
C GLN A 191 -11.83 -12.48 0.90
N LYS A 192 -10.82 -13.34 1.06
CA LYS A 192 -10.99 -14.75 1.36
C LYS A 192 -9.89 -15.23 2.30
N GLU A 193 -10.28 -15.89 3.38
CA GLU A 193 -9.32 -16.58 4.24
C GLU A 193 -8.85 -17.87 3.55
N PHE A 194 -7.53 -18.05 3.47
CA PHE A 194 -6.88 -19.24 2.93
C PHE A 194 -5.66 -19.58 3.77
N CYS A 195 -5.62 -20.79 4.31
CA CYS A 195 -4.54 -21.27 5.18
C CYS A 195 -4.21 -20.32 6.37
N GLY A 196 -5.23 -19.65 6.92
CA GLY A 196 -5.07 -18.70 8.04
C GLY A 196 -4.57 -17.31 7.65
N CYS A 197 -4.42 -17.02 6.35
CA CYS A 197 -4.08 -15.71 5.83
C CYS A 197 -5.27 -15.12 5.06
N MET A 198 -5.46 -13.81 5.15
CA MET A 198 -6.48 -13.11 4.36
C MET A 198 -5.91 -12.74 3.00
N VAL A 199 -6.46 -13.32 1.93
CA VAL A 199 -6.15 -12.96 0.55
C VAL A 199 -7.15 -11.93 0.07
N ARG A 200 -6.67 -10.76 -0.37
CA ARG A 200 -7.48 -9.77 -1.06
C ARG A 200 -7.56 -10.14 -2.54
N ILE A 201 -8.76 -10.03 -3.11
CA ILE A 201 -9.06 -10.39 -4.50
C ILE A 201 -9.71 -9.18 -5.16
N ASP A 202 -8.97 -8.48 -6.00
CA ASP A 202 -9.46 -7.32 -6.73
C ASP A 202 -9.72 -7.70 -8.19
N LEU A 203 -10.99 -7.78 -8.57
CA LEU A 203 -11.41 -8.02 -9.94
C LEU A 203 -11.51 -6.69 -10.69
N ASP A 204 -10.58 -6.47 -11.61
CA ASP A 204 -10.45 -5.21 -12.31
C ASP A 204 -10.90 -5.32 -13.77
N ARG A 205 -11.72 -4.36 -14.18
CA ARG A 205 -12.07 -4.11 -15.58
C ARG A 205 -11.57 -2.74 -16.00
N CYS A 206 -10.58 -2.72 -16.87
CA CYS A 206 -9.98 -1.50 -17.36
C CYS A 206 -10.78 -0.89 -18.52
N SER A 207 -10.76 0.44 -18.65
CA SER A 207 -11.43 1.20 -19.73
C SER A 207 -10.94 0.85 -21.13
N PHE A 208 -9.82 0.16 -21.25
CA PHE A 208 -9.26 -0.32 -22.50
C PHE A 208 -9.60 -1.78 -22.85
N GLY A 209 -10.49 -2.41 -22.07
CA GLY A 209 -11.03 -3.74 -22.33
C GLY A 209 -10.24 -4.90 -21.68
N TYR A 210 -9.17 -4.60 -20.93
CA TYR A 210 -8.42 -5.63 -20.21
C TYR A 210 -9.08 -5.96 -18.86
N GLN A 211 -9.11 -7.25 -18.53
CA GLN A 211 -9.65 -7.76 -17.28
C GLN A 211 -8.59 -8.60 -16.58
N VAL A 212 -8.36 -8.32 -15.30
CA VAL A 212 -7.36 -9.00 -14.48
C VAL A 212 -7.82 -9.09 -13.03
N ALA A 213 -7.56 -10.22 -12.40
CA ALA A 213 -7.72 -10.41 -10.98
C ALA A 213 -6.35 -10.21 -10.32
N GLU A 214 -6.26 -9.28 -9.37
CA GLU A 214 -5.08 -9.06 -8.52
C GLU A 214 -5.34 -9.79 -7.18
N LEU A 215 -4.51 -10.80 -6.87
CA LEU A 215 -4.53 -11.51 -5.59
C LEU A 215 -3.41 -10.98 -4.72
N GLU A 216 -3.74 -10.39 -3.57
CA GLU A 216 -2.81 -9.62 -2.77
C GLU A 216 -2.75 -10.14 -1.33
N ILE A 217 -1.53 -10.22 -0.80
CA ILE A 217 -1.24 -10.41 0.62
C ILE A 217 -0.31 -9.28 1.06
N MET A 218 -0.71 -8.58 2.12
CA MET A 218 0.12 -7.54 2.72
C MET A 218 1.04 -8.17 3.77
N VAL A 219 2.34 -7.91 3.65
CA VAL A 219 3.33 -8.23 4.69
C VAL A 219 4.00 -6.95 5.17
N GLU A 220 4.50 -6.93 6.39
CA GLU A 220 5.12 -5.74 6.98
C GLU A 220 6.40 -5.34 6.20
N ASP A 221 6.71 -4.05 6.11
CA ASP A 221 7.92 -3.51 5.41
C ASP A 221 9.22 -4.21 5.79
N HIS A 222 9.36 -4.52 7.07
CA HIS A 222 10.56 -5.13 7.63
C HIS A 222 10.52 -6.66 7.57
N ALA A 223 9.53 -7.23 6.85
CA ALA A 223 9.48 -8.63 6.54
C ALA A 223 10.75 -9.05 5.80
N ASP A 224 11.34 -10.14 6.25
CA ASP A 224 12.49 -10.71 5.57
C ASP A 224 12.06 -11.41 4.27
N LYS A 225 13.05 -11.88 3.51
CA LYS A 225 12.79 -12.65 2.28
C LYS A 225 11.99 -13.93 2.54
N THR A 226 12.04 -14.47 3.76
CA THR A 226 11.35 -15.70 4.14
C THR A 226 9.85 -15.46 4.24
N GLU A 227 9.42 -14.38 4.88
CA GLU A 227 8.00 -14.04 5.01
C GLU A 227 7.39 -13.67 3.65
N MET A 228 8.09 -12.89 2.82
CA MET A 228 7.67 -12.65 1.43
C MET A 228 7.55 -13.95 0.64
N ALA A 229 8.49 -14.89 0.82
CA ALA A 229 8.46 -16.19 0.16
C ALA A 229 7.28 -17.06 0.60
N LYS A 230 6.91 -17.02 1.89
CA LYS A 230 5.74 -17.73 2.40
C LYS A 230 4.45 -17.18 1.82
N ALA A 231 4.30 -15.85 1.79
CA ALA A 231 3.13 -15.21 1.17
C ALA A 231 3.04 -15.54 -0.33
N ALA A 232 4.16 -15.50 -1.04
CA ALA A 232 4.21 -15.88 -2.46
C ALA A 232 3.84 -17.35 -2.69
N ALA A 233 4.37 -18.27 -1.87
CA ALA A 233 4.01 -19.69 -1.93
C ALA A 233 2.52 -19.91 -1.63
N LEU A 234 1.96 -19.19 -0.66
CA LEU A 234 0.54 -19.28 -0.33
C LEU A 234 -0.34 -18.81 -1.50
N LEU A 235 0.05 -17.75 -2.22
CA LEU A 235 -0.65 -17.33 -3.43
C LEU A 235 -0.57 -18.39 -4.54
N GLU A 236 0.57 -19.04 -4.73
CA GLU A 236 0.69 -20.14 -5.69
C GLU A 236 -0.18 -21.35 -5.29
N ASP A 237 -0.21 -21.70 -4.00
CA ASP A 237 -1.09 -22.75 -3.47
C ASP A 237 -2.56 -22.37 -3.64
N PHE A 238 -2.90 -21.09 -3.46
CA PHE A 238 -4.23 -20.57 -3.73
C PHE A 238 -4.61 -20.76 -5.20
N ILE A 239 -3.74 -20.40 -6.15
CA ILE A 239 -3.96 -20.64 -7.58
C ILE A 239 -4.25 -22.12 -7.87
N GLN A 240 -3.42 -23.01 -7.32
CA GLN A 240 -3.54 -24.45 -7.55
C GLN A 240 -4.81 -25.05 -6.94
N ALA A 241 -5.12 -24.68 -5.70
CA ALA A 241 -6.30 -25.18 -4.98
C ALA A 241 -7.62 -24.80 -5.66
N HIS A 242 -7.65 -23.67 -6.37
CA HIS A 242 -8.82 -23.20 -7.12
C HIS A 242 -8.81 -23.63 -8.60
N GLY A 243 -7.87 -24.50 -9.01
CA GLY A 243 -7.80 -25.02 -10.38
C GLY A 243 -7.50 -23.95 -11.43
N LEU A 244 -6.87 -22.85 -11.03
CA LEU A 244 -6.57 -21.73 -11.91
C LEU A 244 -5.33 -22.03 -12.78
N GLN A 245 -5.30 -21.46 -13.98
CA GLN A 245 -4.13 -21.61 -14.84
C GLN A 245 -2.91 -20.92 -14.22
N ASN A 246 -1.79 -21.64 -14.14
CA ASN A 246 -0.54 -21.08 -13.64
C ASN A 246 0.21 -20.27 -14.73
N ARG A 247 -0.47 -19.29 -15.32
CA ARG A 247 0.16 -18.25 -16.15
C ARG A 247 -0.06 -16.91 -15.48
N SER A 248 1.02 -16.17 -15.23
CA SER A 248 0.88 -14.82 -14.68
C SER A 248 0.35 -13.87 -15.74
N ALA A 249 -0.69 -13.14 -15.36
CA ALA A 249 -1.25 -12.07 -16.16
C ALA A 249 -0.39 -10.82 -16.04
N GLU A 250 -0.42 -9.98 -17.07
CA GLU A 250 0.31 -8.72 -17.07
C GLU A 250 -0.37 -7.71 -16.14
N SER A 251 0.40 -6.82 -15.52
CA SER A 251 -0.19 -5.68 -14.83
C SER A 251 -0.96 -4.79 -15.81
N LYS A 252 -1.96 -4.06 -15.31
CA LYS A 252 -2.80 -3.16 -16.12
C LYS A 252 -1.97 -2.17 -16.94
N LEU A 253 -0.97 -1.57 -16.31
CA LEU A 253 -0.07 -0.62 -16.95
C LEU A 253 0.81 -1.28 -18.02
N LEU A 254 1.44 -2.42 -17.69
CA LEU A 254 2.29 -3.11 -18.66
C LEU A 254 1.49 -3.59 -19.88
N ARG A 255 0.27 -4.10 -19.65
CA ARG A 255 -0.66 -4.46 -20.72
C ARG A 255 -1.00 -3.26 -21.59
N TYR A 256 -1.29 -2.11 -20.98
CA TYR A 256 -1.55 -0.86 -21.71
C TYR A 256 -0.34 -0.46 -22.53
N ILE A 257 0.85 -0.42 -21.94
CA ILE A 257 2.10 -0.03 -22.62
C ILE A 257 2.36 -0.93 -23.83
N LYS A 258 2.25 -2.25 -23.65
CA LYS A 258 2.47 -3.24 -24.72
C LYS A 258 1.57 -3.03 -25.94
N THR A 259 0.32 -2.67 -25.69
CA THR A 259 -0.72 -2.61 -26.71
C THR A 259 -0.94 -1.21 -27.29
N ARG A 260 -0.60 -0.14 -26.55
CA ARG A 260 -1.00 1.24 -26.89
C ARG A 260 0.12 2.27 -26.82
N ALA A 261 1.28 1.97 -26.23
CA ALA A 261 2.37 2.93 -26.07
C ALA A 261 3.71 2.41 -26.63
N PRO A 262 3.89 2.36 -27.96
CA PRO A 262 5.04 1.68 -28.59
C PRO A 262 6.40 2.28 -28.24
N ASN A 263 6.49 3.60 -28.04
CA ASN A 263 7.74 4.24 -27.63
C ASN A 263 8.11 3.88 -26.18
N HIS A 264 7.13 3.86 -25.29
CA HIS A 264 7.29 3.45 -23.90
C HIS A 264 7.65 1.96 -23.82
N ARG A 265 6.96 1.12 -24.59
CA ARG A 265 7.25 -0.32 -24.72
C ARG A 265 8.71 -0.55 -25.11
N ARG A 266 9.20 0.12 -26.15
CA ARG A 266 10.60 0.02 -26.60
C ARG A 266 11.60 0.40 -25.51
N ALA A 267 11.29 1.43 -24.70
CA ALA A 267 12.14 1.80 -23.58
C ALA A 267 12.19 0.68 -22.53
N LEU A 268 11.04 0.11 -22.16
CA LEU A 268 10.98 -0.99 -21.20
C LEU A 268 11.63 -2.29 -21.71
N GLU A 269 11.53 -2.58 -23.01
CA GLU A 269 12.26 -3.70 -23.64
C GLU A 269 13.78 -3.47 -23.56
N SER A 270 14.23 -2.24 -23.82
CA SER A 270 15.67 -1.91 -23.83
C SER A 270 16.35 -2.00 -22.45
N CYS A 271 15.58 -1.82 -21.37
CA CYS A 271 16.07 -1.94 -20.00
C CYS A 271 15.70 -3.28 -19.33
N GLY A 272 15.08 -4.21 -20.07
CA GLY A 272 14.78 -5.56 -19.58
C GLY A 272 13.59 -5.66 -18.61
N ILE A 273 12.76 -4.62 -18.51
CA ILE A 273 11.51 -4.64 -17.74
C ILE A 273 10.43 -5.42 -18.50
N LEU A 274 10.40 -5.28 -19.82
CA LEU A 274 9.59 -6.12 -20.71
C LEU A 274 10.49 -7.06 -21.51
N PRO A 275 10.02 -8.29 -21.83
CA PRO A 275 10.72 -9.15 -22.77
C PRO A 275 10.73 -8.48 -24.16
N ALA A 276 11.85 -8.60 -24.88
CA ALA A 276 11.95 -8.12 -26.25
C ALA A 276 10.93 -8.84 -27.15
N SER A 277 10.19 -8.05 -27.93
CA SER A 277 9.23 -8.53 -28.94
C SER A 277 9.91 -9.19 -30.13
#